data_AF-A0A1S2DI85-F1
#
_entry.id   AF-A0A1S2DI85-F1
#
_cell.length_a   1.000
_cell.length_b   1.000
_cell.length_c   1.000
_cell.angle_alpha   90.00
_cell.angle_beta   90.00
_cell.angle_gamma   90.00
#
_symmetry.space_group_name_H-M   'P 1'
#
loop_
_entity.id
_entity.type
_entity.pdbx_description
1 polymer ?
#
loop_
_entity_poly.entity_id
_entity_poly.type
_entity_poly.pdbx_seq_one_letter_code
_entity_poly.pdbx_strand_id
1 'polypeptide(L)'
;MSLRSLVLEVAPATPAESAAAMAEKLKFHTDAWDLAVDLANGIEEIIVIDTRSQDHYFAGHIPGAISLPHGEMTAERLALLDPARIYVSYCDGIGCNGSTWGAFKLASAGLRVKELLGGLDFWKRDGHPIATGPDAGSLRDHELESCGC
;
A
#
# COMPACT_ATOMS: atom_id res chain seq x y z
N MET A 1 -38.51 2.66 -25.64
CA MET A 1 -37.25 3.26 -25.15
C MET A 1 -36.16 2.23 -25.34
N SER A 2 -35.13 2.52 -26.14
CA SER A 2 -33.97 1.62 -26.26
C SER A 2 -33.21 1.66 -24.93
N LEU A 3 -32.99 0.49 -24.31
CA LEU A 3 -32.22 0.39 -23.07
C LEU A 3 -30.74 0.63 -23.42
N ARG A 4 -30.22 1.80 -23.05
CA ARG A 4 -28.80 2.14 -23.19
C ARG A 4 -28.05 1.54 -22.00
N SER A 5 -27.08 0.67 -22.27
CA SER A 5 -26.13 0.22 -21.24
C SER A 5 -25.09 1.33 -21.00
N LEU A 6 -24.97 1.79 -19.75
CA LEU A 6 -23.92 2.73 -19.35
C LEU A 6 -22.54 2.06 -19.36
N VAL A 7 -22.49 0.74 -19.10
CA VAL A 7 -21.24 -0.04 -19.08
C VAL A 7 -20.69 -0.22 -20.50
N LEU A 8 -21.57 -0.43 -21.48
CA LEU A 8 -21.20 -0.65 -22.88
C LEU A 8 -21.30 0.64 -23.71
N GLU A 9 -21.45 1.80 -23.07
CA GLU A 9 -21.41 3.11 -23.74
C GLU A 9 -20.04 3.33 -24.40
N VAL A 10 -19.00 2.82 -23.76
CA VAL A 10 -17.65 2.68 -24.31
C VAL A 10 -17.38 1.19 -24.48
N ALA A 11 -16.94 0.77 -25.67
CA ALA A 11 -16.57 -0.62 -25.90
C ALA A 11 -15.39 -1.01 -24.98
N PRO A 12 -15.40 -2.21 -24.37
CA PRO A 12 -14.27 -2.67 -23.59
C PRO A 12 -13.05 -2.86 -24.49
N ALA A 13 -11.87 -2.74 -23.90
CA ALA A 13 -10.62 -3.06 -24.57
C ALA A 13 -10.58 -4.54 -24.99
N THR A 14 -9.75 -4.88 -25.97
CA THR A 14 -9.47 -6.27 -26.33
C THR A 14 -8.87 -7.02 -25.13
N PRO A 15 -8.93 -8.37 -25.11
CA PRO A 15 -8.29 -9.16 -24.06
C PRO A 15 -6.79 -8.86 -23.88
N ALA A 16 -6.06 -8.62 -24.98
CA ALA A 16 -4.64 -8.32 -24.94
C ALA A 16 -4.35 -6.94 -24.34
N GLU A 17 -5.13 -5.92 -24.71
CA GLU A 17 -5.03 -4.57 -24.13
C GLU A 17 -5.36 -4.59 -22.63
N SER A 18 -6.41 -5.33 -22.25
CA SER A 18 -6.78 -5.49 -20.84
C SER A 18 -5.67 -6.15 -20.03
N ALA A 19 -5.11 -7.26 -20.53
CA ALA A 19 -4.02 -7.95 -19.86
C ALA A 19 -2.78 -7.06 -19.68
N ALA A 20 -2.40 -6.30 -20.72
CA ALA A 20 -1.27 -5.37 -20.65
C ALA A 20 -1.51 -4.25 -19.63
N ALA A 21 -2.71 -3.64 -19.63
CA ALA A 21 -3.06 -2.58 -18.70
C ALA A 21 -3.10 -3.08 -17.24
N MET A 22 -3.66 -4.27 -17.00
CA MET A 22 -3.70 -4.85 -15.65
C MET A 22 -2.30 -5.25 -15.16
N ALA A 23 -1.47 -5.85 -16.02
CA ALA A 23 -0.09 -6.18 -15.67
C ALA A 23 0.73 -4.93 -15.30
N GLU A 24 0.51 -3.82 -16.02
CA GLU A 24 1.14 -2.54 -15.70
C GLU A 24 0.64 -2.00 -14.35
N LYS A 25 -0.67 -2.02 -14.11
CA LYS A 25 -1.27 -1.60 -12.84
C LYS A 25 -0.72 -2.37 -11.63
N LEU A 26 -0.55 -3.69 -11.76
CA LEU A 26 -0.03 -4.56 -10.69
C LEU A 26 1.44 -4.28 -10.31
N LYS A 27 2.20 -3.60 -11.17
CA LYS A 27 3.58 -3.17 -10.83
C LYS A 27 3.61 -2.05 -9.80
N PHE A 28 2.59 -1.19 -9.79
CA PHE A 28 2.56 0.02 -8.96
C PHE A 28 1.78 -0.15 -7.67
N HIS A 29 0.98 -1.21 -7.55
CA HIS A 29 0.03 -1.38 -6.47
C HIS A 29 0.09 -2.76 -5.84
N THR A 30 -0.37 -2.83 -4.59
CA THR A 30 -0.70 -4.05 -3.84
C THR A 30 -1.98 -3.78 -3.06
N ASP A 31 -2.74 -4.82 -2.73
CA ASP A 31 -3.90 -4.72 -1.83
C ASP A 31 -3.50 -5.09 -0.39
N ALA A 32 -4.46 -4.98 0.53
CA ALA A 32 -4.21 -5.26 1.94
C ALA A 32 -3.93 -6.74 2.21
N TRP A 33 -4.60 -7.63 1.47
CA TRP A 33 -4.45 -9.07 1.63
C TRP A 33 -3.05 -9.56 1.28
N ASP A 34 -2.56 -9.22 0.07
CA ASP A 34 -1.22 -9.61 -0.38
C ASP A 34 -0.17 -9.13 0.62
N LEU A 35 -0.27 -7.87 1.06
CA LEU A 35 0.65 -7.31 2.04
C LEU A 35 0.56 -8.02 3.39
N ALA A 36 -0.63 -8.31 3.89
CA ALA A 36 -0.82 -9.00 5.16
C ALA A 36 -0.19 -10.40 5.15
N VAL A 37 -0.41 -11.15 4.06
CA VAL A 37 0.18 -12.49 3.87
C VAL A 37 1.70 -12.42 3.87
N ASP A 38 2.30 -11.49 3.13
CA ASP A 38 3.75 -11.33 3.09
C ASP A 38 4.34 -10.94 4.45
N LEU A 39 3.68 -10.03 5.19
CA LEU A 39 4.10 -9.64 6.53
C LEU A 39 3.97 -10.79 7.54
N ALA A 40 2.90 -11.58 7.45
CA ALA A 40 2.69 -12.74 8.32
C ALA A 40 3.70 -13.86 8.05
N ASN A 41 4.07 -14.07 6.78
CA ASN A 41 5.12 -14.99 6.36
C ASN A 41 6.54 -14.47 6.64
N GLY A 42 6.68 -13.23 7.09
CA GLY A 42 7.96 -12.63 7.44
C GLY A 42 8.86 -12.29 6.26
N ILE A 43 8.29 -11.96 5.09
CA ILE A 43 9.04 -11.50 3.91
C ILE A 43 9.77 -10.19 4.25
N GLU A 44 11.09 -10.27 4.47
CA GLU A 44 11.87 -9.15 4.96
C GLU A 44 12.19 -8.11 3.88
N GLU A 45 12.12 -8.49 2.60
CA GLU A 45 12.40 -7.60 1.47
C GLU A 45 11.43 -6.41 1.40
N ILE A 46 10.28 -6.50 2.05
CA ILE A 46 9.23 -5.48 2.05
C ILE A 46 9.37 -4.58 3.28
N ILE A 47 9.40 -3.27 3.05
CA ILE A 47 9.35 -2.24 4.09
C ILE A 47 8.10 -1.40 3.91
N VAL A 48 7.21 -1.43 4.91
CA VAL A 48 5.96 -0.67 4.88
C VAL A 48 6.19 0.73 5.46
N ILE A 49 5.77 1.75 4.74
CA ILE A 49 5.89 3.16 5.11
C ILE A 49 4.50 3.73 5.42
N ASP A 50 4.29 4.12 6.67
CA ASP A 50 3.16 4.98 7.03
C ASP A 50 3.50 6.43 6.70
N THR A 51 2.79 6.98 5.73
CA THR A 51 3.02 8.35 5.22
C THR A 51 2.22 9.41 5.97
N ARG A 52 1.39 9.01 6.94
CA ARG A 52 0.56 9.92 7.76
C ARG A 52 1.41 10.62 8.82
N SER A 53 0.79 11.51 9.59
CA SER A 53 1.47 12.11 10.74
C SER A 53 1.84 11.08 11.80
N GLN A 54 2.83 11.41 12.61
CA GLN A 54 3.26 10.54 13.71
C GLN A 54 2.12 10.25 14.70
N ASP A 55 1.24 11.22 14.97
CA ASP A 55 0.07 11.02 15.84
C ASP A 55 -0.91 9.98 15.27
N HIS A 56 -1.13 9.98 13.95
CA HIS A 56 -1.98 8.97 13.29
C HIS A 56 -1.34 7.59 13.34
N TYR A 57 -0.02 7.51 13.14
CA TYR A 57 0.72 6.26 13.29
C TYR A 57 0.58 5.72 14.73
N PHE A 58 0.80 6.54 15.77
CA PHE A 58 0.63 6.11 17.17
C PHE A 58 -0.81 5.71 17.50
N ALA A 59 -1.81 6.37 16.92
CA ALA A 59 -3.22 6.01 17.11
C ALA A 59 -3.59 4.66 16.48
N GLY A 60 -2.85 4.21 15.47
CA GLY A 60 -2.99 2.88 14.88
C GLY A 60 -2.35 2.78 13.50
N HIS A 61 -1.53 1.76 13.29
CA HIS A 61 -0.77 1.54 12.06
C HIS A 61 -0.72 0.05 11.68
N ILE A 62 -0.32 -0.23 10.43
CA ILE A 62 -0.04 -1.58 9.95
C ILE A 62 1.16 -2.15 10.74
N PRO A 63 1.05 -3.33 11.36
CA PRO A 63 2.16 -3.93 12.11
C PRO A 63 3.40 -4.12 11.23
N GLY A 64 4.58 -3.77 11.75
CA GLY A 64 5.86 -3.77 11.03
C GLY A 64 6.11 -2.52 10.17
N ALA A 65 5.15 -1.59 10.06
CA ALA A 65 5.37 -0.34 9.33
C ALA A 65 6.32 0.60 10.08
N ILE A 66 7.06 1.42 9.34
CA ILE A 66 7.81 2.54 9.88
C ILE A 66 7.07 3.86 9.62
N SER A 67 7.06 4.75 10.60
CA SER A 67 6.51 6.10 10.45
C SER A 67 7.50 6.98 9.68
N LEU A 68 7.10 7.42 8.49
CA LEU A 68 7.83 8.41 7.71
C LEU A 68 6.80 9.31 7.00
N PRO A 69 6.30 10.35 7.71
CA PRO A 69 5.30 11.25 7.16
C PRO A 69 5.74 11.84 5.81
N HIS A 70 4.85 11.88 4.82
CA HIS A 70 5.27 12.28 3.46
C HIS A 70 5.85 13.70 3.41
N GLY A 71 5.42 14.61 4.31
CA GLY A 71 5.96 15.95 4.46
C GLY A 71 7.43 15.98 4.90
N GLU A 72 7.91 14.93 5.55
CA GLU A 72 9.26 14.81 6.08
C GLU A 72 10.18 13.97 5.19
N MET A 73 9.69 13.43 4.07
CA MET A 73 10.48 12.65 3.11
C MET A 73 11.40 13.57 2.29
N THR A 74 12.47 14.07 2.91
CA THR A 74 13.53 14.85 2.25
C THR A 74 14.55 13.93 1.58
N ALA A 75 15.34 14.45 0.64
CA ALA A 75 16.37 13.68 -0.05
C ALA A 75 17.36 13.04 0.93
N GLU A 76 17.74 13.75 2.01
CA GLU A 76 18.67 13.28 3.03
C GLU A 76 18.11 12.10 3.80
N ARG A 77 16.82 12.12 4.16
CA ARG A 77 16.19 11.00 4.88
C ARG A 77 15.99 9.79 3.98
N LEU A 78 15.61 10.01 2.71
CA LEU A 78 15.42 8.92 1.76
C LEU A 78 16.75 8.26 1.35
N ALA A 79 17.85 9.00 1.34
CA ALA A 79 19.19 8.45 1.08
C ALA A 79 19.68 7.45 2.15
N LEU A 80 19.03 7.40 3.32
CA LEU A 80 19.33 6.43 4.38
C LEU A 80 18.62 5.09 4.17
N LEU A 81 17.67 5.02 3.23
CA LEU A 81 16.88 3.83 2.95
C LEU A 81 17.67 2.85 2.06
N ASP A 82 17.50 1.55 2.33
CA ASP A 82 18.18 0.48 1.59
C ASP A 82 17.57 0.34 0.17
N PRO A 83 18.34 0.54 -0.92
CA PRO A 83 17.83 0.40 -2.28
C PRO A 83 17.56 -1.06 -2.70
N ALA A 84 18.03 -2.04 -1.93
CA ALA A 84 17.73 -3.45 -2.19
C ALA A 84 16.30 -3.84 -1.79
N ARG A 85 15.66 -3.07 -0.89
CA ARG A 85 14.29 -3.34 -0.42
C ARG A 85 13.22 -2.88 -1.41
N ILE A 86 12.00 -3.39 -1.20
CA ILE A 86 10.78 -2.92 -1.86
C ILE A 86 9.96 -2.18 -0.82
N TYR A 87 9.59 -0.94 -1.11
CA TYR A 87 8.78 -0.13 -0.21
C TYR A 87 7.30 -0.27 -0.54
N VAL A 88 6.45 -0.23 0.48
CA VAL A 88 4.99 -0.11 0.31
C VAL A 88 4.52 1.11 1.08
N SER A 89 4.07 2.16 0.41
CA SER A 89 3.57 3.36 1.06
C SER A 89 2.04 3.34 1.20
N TYR A 90 1.55 3.78 2.36
CA TYR A 90 0.12 3.89 2.62
C TYR A 90 -0.26 5.18 3.38
N CYS A 91 -1.51 5.61 3.24
CA CYS A 91 -2.17 6.66 4.02
C CYS A 91 -3.48 6.09 4.62
N ASP A 92 -4.41 6.93 5.08
CA ASP A 92 -5.67 6.47 5.67
C ASP A 92 -6.52 5.70 4.65
N GLY A 93 -6.78 6.25 3.46
CA GLY A 93 -7.55 5.55 2.44
C GLY A 93 -7.68 6.31 1.12
N ILE A 94 -8.63 5.92 0.27
CA ILE A 94 -8.83 6.44 -1.10
C ILE A 94 -9.00 7.97 -1.14
N GLY A 95 -9.49 8.58 -0.07
CA GLY A 95 -9.64 10.04 0.05
C GLY A 95 -8.32 10.80 0.33
N CYS A 96 -7.19 10.11 0.50
CA CYS A 96 -5.90 10.68 0.85
C CYS A 96 -4.87 10.44 -0.26
N ASN A 97 -4.12 11.47 -0.66
CA ASN A 97 -3.00 11.36 -1.61
C ASN A 97 -1.64 11.07 -0.94
N GLY A 98 -1.60 10.84 0.38
CA GLY A 98 -0.36 10.64 1.14
C GLY A 98 0.42 9.41 0.67
N SER A 99 -0.29 8.32 0.37
CA SER A 99 0.28 7.09 -0.17
C SER A 99 0.95 7.30 -1.53
N THR A 100 0.27 8.01 -2.43
CA THR A 100 0.79 8.38 -3.75
C THR A 100 1.98 9.34 -3.65
N TRP A 101 1.93 10.34 -2.75
CA TRP A 101 3.05 11.24 -2.50
C TRP A 101 4.27 10.50 -1.95
N GLY A 102 4.06 9.54 -1.04
CA GLY A 102 5.12 8.69 -0.54
C GLY A 102 5.77 7.86 -1.65
N ALA A 103 4.96 7.18 -2.46
CA ALA A 103 5.44 6.40 -3.60
C ALA A 103 6.21 7.27 -4.60
N PHE A 104 5.67 8.43 -4.96
CA PHE A 104 6.34 9.38 -5.85
C PHE A 104 7.72 9.81 -5.32
N LYS A 105 7.83 10.15 -4.03
CA LYS A 105 9.09 10.60 -3.43
C LYS A 105 10.11 9.48 -3.31
N LEU A 106 9.69 8.27 -2.91
CA LEU A 106 10.55 7.09 -2.87
C LEU A 106 11.08 6.75 -4.26
N ALA A 107 10.21 6.70 -5.27
CA ALA A 107 10.62 6.45 -6.66
C ALA A 107 11.55 7.54 -7.20
N SER A 108 11.28 8.81 -6.89
CA SER A 108 12.14 9.94 -7.28
C SER A 108 13.52 9.89 -6.64
N ALA A 109 13.65 9.22 -5.49
CA ALA A 109 14.92 8.95 -4.82
C ALA A 109 15.62 7.67 -5.34
N GLY A 110 15.08 7.01 -6.35
CA GLY A 110 15.65 5.79 -6.94
C GLY A 110 15.29 4.50 -6.21
N LEU A 111 14.33 4.53 -5.29
CA LEU A 111 13.87 3.37 -4.53
C LEU A 111 12.71 2.68 -5.24
N ARG A 112 12.62 1.35 -5.11
CA ARG A 112 11.51 0.57 -5.67
C ARG A 112 10.32 0.61 -4.72
N VAL A 113 9.14 0.97 -5.20
CA VAL A 113 7.98 1.18 -4.34
C VAL A 113 6.67 0.77 -5.01
N LYS A 114 5.74 0.28 -4.21
CA LYS A 114 4.32 0.14 -4.54
C LYS A 114 3.46 0.99 -3.59
N GLU A 115 2.28 1.38 -4.05
CA GLU A 115 1.25 2.00 -3.22
C GLU A 115 0.25 0.96 -2.74
N LEU A 116 -0.08 0.97 -1.45
CA LEU A 116 -1.15 0.15 -0.88
C LEU A 116 -2.52 0.76 -1.22
N LEU A 117 -3.31 0.04 -2.03
CA LEU A 117 -4.65 0.48 -2.40
C LEU A 117 -5.58 0.45 -1.18
N GLY A 118 -6.37 1.51 -1.01
CA GLY A 118 -7.35 1.60 0.07
C GLY A 118 -6.78 1.96 1.45
N GLY A 119 -5.44 1.99 1.61
CA GLY A 119 -4.78 2.45 2.82
C GLY A 119 -5.13 1.64 4.07
N LEU A 120 -4.97 2.28 5.25
CA LEU A 120 -5.32 1.66 6.53
C LEU A 120 -6.82 1.39 6.68
N ASP A 121 -7.68 2.13 5.98
CA ASP A 121 -9.13 1.95 6.00
C ASP A 121 -9.52 0.58 5.46
N PHE A 122 -8.98 0.19 4.31
CA PHE A 122 -9.24 -1.13 3.73
C PHE A 122 -8.52 -2.24 4.51
N TRP A 123 -7.31 -1.99 5.01
CA TRP A 123 -6.63 -2.91 5.93
C TRP A 123 -7.52 -3.29 7.14
N LYS A 124 -8.11 -2.29 7.80
CA LYS A 124 -9.03 -2.50 8.93
C LYS A 124 -10.33 -3.16 8.50
N ARG A 125 -10.86 -2.79 7.33
CA ARG A 125 -12.10 -3.35 6.79
C ARG A 125 -11.98 -4.85 6.48
N ASP A 126 -10.80 -5.28 6.06
CA ASP A 126 -10.47 -6.69 5.80
C ASP A 126 -10.15 -7.46 7.10
N GLY A 127 -10.29 -6.82 8.26
CA GLY A 127 -10.15 -7.46 9.57
C GLY A 127 -8.71 -7.64 10.04
N HIS A 128 -7.73 -7.05 9.36
CA HIS A 128 -6.34 -7.22 9.72
C HIS A 128 -5.96 -6.50 11.03
N PRO A 129 -5.10 -7.11 11.88
CA PRO A 129 -4.60 -6.50 13.11
C PRO A 129 -3.92 -5.14 12.87
N ILE A 130 -4.02 -4.25 13.85
CA ILE A 130 -3.27 -2.99 13.88
C ILE A 130 -2.35 -2.95 15.10
N ALA A 131 -1.20 -2.30 14.96
CA ALA A 131 -0.34 -1.93 16.07
C ALA A 131 -0.67 -0.49 16.51
N THR A 132 -0.32 -0.14 17.75
CA THR A 132 -0.55 1.19 18.35
C THR A 132 0.65 1.62 19.16
N GLY A 133 0.82 2.93 19.34
CA GLY A 133 1.97 3.50 20.05
C GLY A 133 3.22 3.59 19.16
N PRO A 134 4.40 3.80 19.75
CA PRO A 134 5.62 4.07 19.00
C PRO A 134 6.27 2.83 18.39
N ASP A 135 6.00 1.65 18.95
CA ASP A 135 6.57 0.40 18.47
C ASP A 135 5.87 -0.04 17.19
N ALA A 136 6.64 -0.49 16.19
CA ALA A 136 6.10 -0.96 14.91
C ALA A 136 5.20 -2.19 15.05
N GLY A 137 5.35 -2.96 16.13
CA GLY A 137 4.71 -4.27 16.26
C GLY A 137 5.21 -5.26 15.19
N SER A 138 4.47 -6.35 15.01
CA SER A 138 4.78 -7.39 14.03
C SER A 138 3.51 -8.14 13.67
N LEU A 139 3.38 -8.53 12.40
CA LEU A 139 2.33 -9.46 11.95
C LEU A 139 2.86 -10.89 11.80
N ARG A 140 4.16 -11.13 12.02
CA ARG A 140 4.76 -12.47 11.87
C ARG A 140 4.00 -13.51 12.67
N ASP A 141 3.78 -14.66 12.05
CA ASP A 141 3.12 -15.83 12.63
C ASP A 141 1.66 -15.59 13.08
N HIS A 142 1.02 -14.48 12.65
CA HIS A 142 -0.41 -14.29 12.86
C HIS A 142 -1.23 -15.11 11.86
N GLU A 143 -2.22 -15.84 12.37
CA GLU A 143 -3.23 -16.47 11.54
C GLU A 143 -4.13 -15.38 10.94
N LEU A 144 -4.20 -15.34 9.61
CA LEU A 144 -5.06 -14.42 8.87
C LEU A 144 -6.35 -15.14 8.51
N GLU A 145 -7.49 -14.52 8.79
CA GLU A 145 -8.77 -14.99 8.26
C GLU A 145 -8.73 -14.90 6.73
N SER A 146 -9.16 -15.95 6.02
CA SER A 146 -9.14 -15.99 4.55
C SER A 146 -9.85 -14.76 3.94
N CYS A 147 -9.24 -14.16 2.91
CA CYS A 147 -9.88 -13.11 2.09
C CYS A 147 -11.20 -13.55 1.41
N GLY A 148 -11.48 -14.87 1.35
CA GLY A 148 -12.58 -15.42 0.55
C GLY A 148 -12.32 -15.43 -0.96
N CYS A 149 -11.11 -14.99 -1.35
CA CYS A 149 -10.42 -15.32 -2.57
C CYS A 149 -9.58 -16.61 -2.36
#